data_AF-A0A1V5AKI8-F1
#
_entry.id   AF-A0A1V5AKI8-F1
#
_cell.length_a   1.000
_cell.length_b   1.000
_cell.length_c   1.000
_cell.angle_alpha   90.00
_cell.angle_beta   90.00
_cell.angle_gamma   90.00
#
_symmetry.space_group_name_H-M   'P 1'
#
loop_
_entity.id
_entity.type
_entity.pdbx_description
1 polymer ?
#
loop_
_entity_poly.entity_id
_entity_poly.type
_entity_poly.pdbx_seq_one_letter_code
_entity_poly.pdbx_strand_id
1 'polypeptide(L)'
;MRVISRIDDFLGPLHEGIWEITIPKSSVTEPLGPGWERSLLNIPSPGTLASYRKGHYHIHEKQTAFSVHLDRYDPKTHPFLHLVDDAPLLLMIADTFTALVASARKSAEIKTGLLLKEQKRTWQILIMVGFALFLVATWIILNPLLTFGGILRIMVPLLIMVLGIIISRKGISPDFTGIVSRGSMFIGVSVFLMGIVSFYLPLDIFVQIVLLVLSFWAFGSAWMSFSQVARGKDSVPEGFYRRLMTGIFSLLLALLILLIPDAMVALLMEIFGILVLLLGIVLCAGGWRLRVKMNTEARE
;
A
#
# COMPACT_ATOMS: atom_id res chain seq x y z
N MET A 1 -29.52 -33.28 9.63
CA MET A 1 -29.38 -31.85 10.02
C MET A 1 -28.30 -31.22 9.17
N ARG A 2 -28.57 -30.12 8.46
CA ARG A 2 -27.47 -29.31 7.89
C ARG A 2 -26.74 -28.67 9.06
N VAL A 3 -25.43 -28.90 9.15
CA VAL A 3 -24.58 -28.19 10.11
C VAL A 3 -24.55 -26.73 9.67
N ILE A 4 -25.14 -25.85 10.49
CA ILE A 4 -25.08 -24.41 10.30
C ILE A 4 -23.73 -23.97 10.84
N SER A 5 -22.96 -23.27 10.00
CA SER A 5 -21.59 -22.87 10.27
C SER A 5 -21.42 -21.41 9.85
N ARG A 6 -21.10 -20.57 10.83
CA ARG A 6 -20.81 -19.15 10.67
C ARG A 6 -19.31 -18.94 10.66
N ILE A 7 -18.87 -17.84 10.07
CA ILE A 7 -17.44 -17.50 10.05
C ILE A 7 -16.87 -17.34 11.46
N ASP A 8 -17.69 -16.80 12.39
CA ASP A 8 -17.36 -16.61 13.79
C ASP A 8 -16.96 -17.92 14.50
N ASP A 9 -17.49 -19.07 14.05
CA ASP A 9 -17.23 -20.38 14.65
C ASP A 9 -15.79 -20.88 14.38
N PHE A 10 -15.12 -20.30 13.38
CA PHE A 10 -13.76 -20.69 12.98
C PHE A 10 -12.67 -19.78 13.55
N LEU A 11 -13.03 -18.72 14.30
CA LEU A 11 -12.08 -17.68 14.72
C LEU A 11 -11.22 -18.06 15.93
N GLY A 12 -11.58 -19.11 16.66
CA GLY A 12 -10.90 -19.55 17.89
C GLY A 12 -9.36 -19.59 17.79
N PRO A 13 -8.76 -20.16 16.73
CA PRO A 13 -7.31 -20.25 16.61
C PRO A 13 -6.60 -18.89 16.54
N LEU A 14 -7.29 -17.81 16.12
CA LEU A 14 -6.71 -16.46 16.12
C LEU A 14 -6.38 -15.96 17.53
N HIS A 15 -7.09 -16.46 18.56
CA HIS A 15 -6.81 -16.15 19.95
C HIS A 15 -5.71 -17.00 20.57
N GLU A 16 -5.29 -18.06 19.88
CA GLU A 16 -4.21 -18.97 20.30
C GLU A 16 -2.86 -18.58 19.67
N GLY A 17 -2.79 -17.41 19.05
CA GLY A 17 -1.57 -16.87 18.44
C GLY A 17 -1.39 -17.22 16.96
N ILE A 18 -2.40 -17.84 16.31
CA ILE A 18 -2.39 -17.97 14.85
C ILE A 18 -2.70 -16.61 14.22
N TRP A 19 -1.78 -16.11 13.39
CA TRP A 19 -1.91 -14.78 12.80
C TRP A 19 -3.03 -14.66 11.77
N GLU A 20 -3.19 -15.68 10.92
CA GLU A 20 -4.20 -15.70 9.87
C GLU A 20 -4.74 -17.12 9.71
N ILE A 21 -6.06 -17.26 9.60
CA ILE A 21 -6.76 -18.49 9.28
C ILE A 21 -7.36 -18.41 7.88
N THR A 22 -7.33 -19.52 7.14
CA THR A 22 -8.01 -19.63 5.85
C THR A 22 -9.18 -20.59 5.97
N ILE A 23 -10.39 -20.07 5.78
CA ILE A 23 -11.65 -20.81 5.91
C ILE A 23 -12.22 -21.02 4.50
N PRO A 24 -12.39 -22.26 4.03
CA PRO A 24 -13.03 -22.51 2.74
C PRO A 24 -14.46 -21.97 2.72
N LYS A 25 -14.88 -21.33 1.62
CA LYS A 25 -16.26 -20.82 1.47
C LYS A 25 -17.31 -21.93 1.59
N SER A 26 -16.97 -23.13 1.13
CA SER A 26 -17.81 -24.32 1.29
C SER A 26 -18.08 -24.71 2.75
N SER A 27 -17.23 -24.24 3.68
CA SER A 27 -17.35 -24.51 5.12
C SER A 27 -18.20 -23.47 5.85
N VAL A 28 -18.53 -22.35 5.23
CA VAL A 28 -19.38 -21.29 5.80
C VAL A 28 -20.73 -21.32 5.10
N THR A 29 -21.78 -21.71 5.83
CA THR A 29 -23.13 -21.93 5.26
C THR A 29 -24.04 -20.73 5.44
N GLU A 30 -23.70 -19.81 6.33
CA GLU A 30 -24.44 -18.58 6.61
C GLU A 30 -23.74 -17.34 6.05
N PRO A 31 -24.50 -16.29 5.68
CA PRO A 31 -23.91 -14.99 5.36
C PRO A 31 -23.21 -14.40 6.59
N LEU A 32 -22.33 -13.42 6.35
CA LEU A 32 -21.65 -12.69 7.43
C LEU A 32 -22.68 -12.14 8.43
N GLY A 33 -22.49 -12.48 9.70
CA GLY A 33 -23.42 -12.12 10.77
C GLY A 33 -23.47 -10.61 11.05
N PRO A 34 -24.39 -10.18 11.92
CA PRO A 34 -24.49 -8.78 12.33
C PRO A 34 -23.17 -8.29 12.97
N GLY A 35 -22.74 -7.10 12.58
CA GLY A 35 -21.50 -6.46 13.04
C GLY A 35 -20.31 -6.55 12.08
N TRP A 36 -20.40 -7.34 11.02
CA TRP A 36 -19.44 -7.30 9.93
C TRP A 36 -19.75 -6.14 8.98
N GLU A 37 -18.84 -5.16 8.90
CA GLU A 37 -18.94 -4.02 7.99
C GLU A 37 -18.00 -4.21 6.80
N ARG A 38 -18.43 -3.85 5.59
CA ARG A 38 -17.53 -3.86 4.42
C ARG A 38 -16.53 -2.71 4.54
N SER A 39 -15.24 -3.02 4.43
CA SER A 39 -14.19 -2.00 4.36
C SER A 39 -14.16 -1.38 2.96
N LEU A 40 -14.08 -0.05 2.89
CA LEU A 40 -13.94 0.70 1.63
C LEU A 40 -12.49 0.71 1.11
N LEU A 41 -11.52 0.45 2.00
CA LEU A 41 -10.09 0.37 1.70
C LEU A 41 -9.68 -1.11 1.71
N ASN A 42 -9.51 -1.69 0.52
CA ASN A 42 -8.84 -2.98 0.37
C ASN A 42 -7.32 -2.74 0.43
N ILE A 43 -6.66 -3.13 1.52
CA ILE A 43 -5.21 -3.33 1.49
C ILE A 43 -4.95 -4.56 0.62
N PRO A 44 -4.04 -4.52 -0.37
CA PRO A 44 -4.04 -5.47 -1.48
C PRO A 44 -3.42 -6.82 -1.09
N SER A 45 -4.15 -7.64 -0.35
CA SER A 45 -3.86 -9.08 -0.30
C SER A 45 -4.22 -9.68 -1.67
N PRO A 46 -3.28 -10.37 -2.35
CA PRO A 46 -3.52 -10.88 -3.69
C PRO A 46 -4.77 -11.75 -3.81
N GLY A 47 -5.69 -11.38 -4.72
CA GLY A 47 -6.91 -12.16 -4.98
C GLY A 47 -8.10 -11.87 -4.05
N THR A 48 -8.01 -10.82 -3.24
CA THR A 48 -9.13 -10.35 -2.40
C THR A 48 -10.20 -9.66 -3.25
N LEU A 49 -11.44 -10.14 -3.18
CA LEU A 49 -12.63 -9.62 -3.85
C LEU A 49 -13.30 -8.53 -2.99
N ALA A 50 -13.35 -8.73 -1.69
CA ALA A 50 -13.89 -7.77 -0.72
C ALA A 50 -13.23 -7.94 0.64
N SER A 51 -13.14 -6.85 1.40
CA SER A 51 -12.69 -6.89 2.79
C SER A 51 -13.82 -6.51 3.74
N TYR A 52 -13.91 -7.20 4.88
CA TYR A 52 -14.90 -6.96 5.93
C TYR A 52 -14.22 -6.84 7.29
N ARG A 53 -14.81 -6.06 8.20
CA ARG A 53 -14.28 -5.79 9.53
C ARG A 53 -15.33 -6.03 10.61
N LYS A 54 -14.90 -6.50 11.78
CA LYS A 54 -15.73 -6.59 12.99
C LYS A 54 -14.82 -6.45 14.22
N GLY A 55 -14.75 -5.23 14.77
CA GLY A 55 -13.78 -4.90 15.82
C GLY A 55 -12.35 -5.15 15.34
N HIS A 56 -11.62 -6.02 16.04
CA HIS A 56 -10.26 -6.43 15.69
C HIS A 56 -10.17 -7.45 14.55
N TYR A 57 -11.27 -8.05 14.11
CA TYR A 57 -11.22 -9.03 13.04
C TYR A 57 -11.27 -8.39 11.67
N HIS A 58 -10.45 -8.91 10.77
CA HIS A 58 -10.43 -8.49 9.39
C HIS A 58 -10.49 -9.70 8.45
N ILE A 59 -11.50 -9.71 7.58
CA ILE A 59 -11.73 -10.75 6.59
C ILE A 59 -11.33 -10.23 5.22
N HIS A 60 -10.55 -11.04 4.52
CA HIS A 60 -10.25 -10.90 3.11
C HIS A 60 -10.98 -12.01 2.36
N GLU A 61 -12.08 -11.66 1.69
CA GLU A 61 -12.86 -12.59 0.90
C GLU A 61 -12.13 -12.87 -0.42
N LYS A 62 -11.77 -14.14 -0.65
CA LYS A 62 -11.21 -14.63 -1.91
C LYS A 62 -12.26 -15.43 -2.68
N GLN A 63 -11.90 -15.91 -3.88
CA GLN A 63 -12.83 -16.63 -4.74
C GLN A 63 -13.35 -17.93 -4.11
N THR A 64 -12.49 -18.66 -3.38
CA THR A 64 -12.80 -19.98 -2.82
C THR A 64 -12.74 -20.04 -1.29
N ALA A 65 -12.25 -18.99 -0.63
CA ALA A 65 -12.02 -18.98 0.81
C ALA A 65 -12.15 -17.58 1.41
N PHE A 66 -12.27 -17.52 2.72
CA PHE A 66 -12.07 -16.32 3.54
C PHE A 66 -10.71 -16.45 4.22
N SER A 67 -9.86 -15.45 4.10
CA SER A 67 -8.67 -15.32 4.96
C SER A 67 -9.01 -14.33 6.06
N VAL A 68 -8.84 -14.73 7.32
CA VAL A 68 -9.21 -13.91 8.48
C VAL A 68 -7.99 -13.73 9.36
N HIS A 69 -7.68 -12.49 9.72
CA HIS A 69 -6.66 -12.17 10.72
C HIS A 69 -7.23 -11.25 11.80
N LEU A 70 -6.47 -11.13 12.88
CA LEU A 70 -6.79 -10.26 14.01
C LEU A 70 -5.82 -9.08 14.03
N ASP A 71 -6.34 -7.88 13.77
CA ASP A 71 -5.61 -6.63 13.94
C ASP A 71 -5.45 -6.34 15.44
N ARG A 72 -4.24 -5.99 15.86
CA ARG A 72 -3.95 -5.76 17.27
C ARG A 72 -4.67 -4.52 17.81
N TYR A 73 -4.82 -3.51 16.96
CA TYR A 73 -5.55 -2.28 17.25
C TYR A 73 -6.69 -2.13 16.26
N ASP A 74 -7.91 -1.87 16.75
CA ASP A 74 -9.01 -1.51 15.87
C ASP A 74 -8.67 -0.16 15.20
N PRO A 75 -8.54 -0.11 13.85
CA PRO A 75 -8.18 1.10 13.12
C PRO A 75 -9.18 2.25 13.33
N LYS A 76 -10.42 1.94 13.72
CA LYS A 76 -11.48 2.92 13.97
C LYS A 76 -11.28 3.65 15.29
N THR A 77 -10.81 2.95 16.31
CA THR A 77 -10.63 3.51 17.66
C THR A 77 -9.20 4.01 17.87
N HIS A 78 -8.21 3.34 17.27
CA HIS A 78 -6.79 3.61 17.46
C HIS A 78 -6.02 3.67 16.12
N PRO A 79 -6.39 4.62 15.22
CA PRO A 79 -5.83 4.70 13.87
C PRO A 79 -4.31 4.89 13.86
N PHE A 80 -3.77 5.69 14.78
CA PHE A 80 -2.33 5.94 14.86
C PHE A 80 -1.54 4.73 15.35
N LEU A 81 -2.06 3.99 16.33
CA LEU A 81 -1.40 2.79 16.85
C LEU A 81 -1.42 1.67 15.82
N HIS A 82 -2.55 1.47 15.14
CA HIS A 82 -2.64 0.54 14.01
C HIS A 82 -1.57 0.85 12.96
N LEU A 83 -1.44 2.13 12.58
CA LEU A 83 -0.53 2.55 11.52
C LEU A 83 0.96 2.38 11.88
N VAL A 84 1.34 2.71 13.12
CA VAL A 84 2.72 2.62 13.61
C VAL A 84 3.11 1.18 14.00
N ASP A 85 2.15 0.37 14.48
CA ASP A 85 2.39 -1.00 14.93
C ASP A 85 2.38 -2.02 13.78
N ASP A 86 1.43 -1.86 12.84
CA ASP A 86 1.16 -2.85 11.79
C ASP A 86 1.89 -2.53 10.47
N ALA A 87 2.32 -1.28 10.28
CA ALA A 87 3.10 -0.87 9.11
C ALA A 87 4.36 -0.05 9.46
N PRO A 88 5.34 -0.61 10.19
CA PRO A 88 6.68 -0.05 10.25
C PRO A 88 7.18 0.24 8.83
N LEU A 89 7.77 1.42 8.60
CA LEU A 89 8.11 1.89 7.23
C LEU A 89 8.87 0.84 6.41
N LEU A 90 9.80 0.11 7.04
CA LEU A 90 10.57 -0.96 6.42
C LEU A 90 9.71 -2.15 5.99
N LEU A 91 8.73 -2.56 6.81
CA LEU A 91 7.79 -3.62 6.47
C LEU A 91 6.86 -3.15 5.35
N MET A 92 6.40 -1.90 5.40
CA MET A 92 5.57 -1.32 4.32
C MET A 92 6.30 -1.32 2.97
N ILE A 93 7.60 -0.97 2.93
CA ILE A 93 8.40 -1.03 1.70
C ILE A 93 8.52 -2.49 1.19
N ALA A 94 8.80 -3.43 2.08
CA ALA A 94 8.92 -4.85 1.73
C ALA A 94 7.58 -5.43 1.22
N ASP A 95 6.48 -5.14 1.90
CA ASP A 95 5.14 -5.62 1.54
C ASP A 95 4.65 -4.97 0.25
N THR A 96 4.91 -3.67 0.05
CA THR A 96 4.61 -2.99 -1.21
C THR A 96 5.39 -3.62 -2.37
N PHE A 97 6.67 -3.93 -2.16
CA PHE A 97 7.48 -4.61 -3.17
C PHE A 97 6.96 -6.00 -3.51
N THR A 98 6.68 -6.83 -2.50
CA THR A 98 6.15 -8.18 -2.73
C THR A 98 4.80 -8.14 -3.44
N ALA A 99 3.91 -7.22 -3.06
CA ALA A 99 2.63 -7.01 -3.73
C ALA A 99 2.79 -6.56 -5.19
N LEU A 100 3.71 -5.63 -5.46
CA LEU A 100 4.02 -5.16 -6.82
C LEU A 100 4.53 -6.31 -7.70
N VAL A 101 5.49 -7.10 -7.19
CA VAL A 101 6.04 -8.27 -7.91
C VAL A 101 4.95 -9.31 -8.16
N ALA A 102 4.14 -9.63 -7.15
CA ALA A 102 3.05 -10.60 -7.29
C ALA A 102 1.98 -10.13 -8.29
N SER A 103 1.59 -8.86 -8.24
CA SER A 103 0.63 -8.26 -9.16
C SER A 103 1.14 -8.25 -10.61
N ALA A 104 2.40 -7.85 -10.81
CA ALA A 104 3.02 -7.85 -12.13
C ALA A 104 3.13 -9.26 -12.73
N ARG A 105 3.44 -10.28 -11.90
CA ARG A 105 3.42 -11.69 -12.32
C ARG A 105 2.01 -12.17 -12.67
N LYS A 106 1.02 -11.87 -11.82
CA LYS A 106 -0.38 -12.30 -12.00
C LYS A 106 -1.06 -11.64 -13.20
N SER A 107 -0.76 -10.38 -13.48
CA SER A 107 -1.21 -9.69 -14.70
C SER A 107 -0.67 -10.34 -15.97
N ALA A 108 0.47 -11.05 -15.90
CA ALA A 108 1.00 -11.82 -17.01
C ALA A 108 0.35 -13.20 -17.17
N GLU A 109 -0.34 -13.73 -16.15
CA GLU A 109 -0.95 -15.07 -16.15
C GLU A 109 -2.47 -15.07 -16.43
N ILE A 110 -3.21 -13.99 -16.08
CA ILE A 110 -4.70 -14.02 -16.07
C ILE A 110 -5.38 -13.71 -17.42
N LYS A 111 -4.66 -13.45 -18.52
CA LYS A 111 -5.29 -13.18 -19.84
C LYS A 111 -4.94 -14.21 -20.93
N THR A 112 -4.94 -15.48 -20.55
CA THR A 112 -4.49 -16.59 -21.42
C THR A 112 -5.64 -17.39 -22.05
N GLY A 113 -6.80 -16.78 -22.34
CA GLY A 113 -7.94 -17.53 -22.91
C GLY A 113 -8.88 -16.78 -23.85
N LEU A 114 -8.94 -15.44 -23.82
CA LEU A 114 -9.84 -14.68 -24.69
C LEU A 114 -9.10 -13.49 -25.32
N LEU A 115 -9.00 -13.54 -26.66
CA LEU A 115 -8.63 -12.49 -27.61
C LEU A 115 -7.13 -12.37 -27.99
N LEU A 116 -6.72 -13.21 -28.95
CA LEU A 116 -5.46 -13.12 -29.73
C LEU A 116 -5.19 -11.73 -30.36
N LYS A 117 -6.22 -10.90 -30.56
CA LYS A 117 -6.08 -9.54 -31.10
C LYS A 117 -5.69 -8.48 -30.05
N GLU A 118 -6.03 -8.70 -28.78
CA GLU A 118 -5.61 -7.82 -27.66
C GLU A 118 -4.21 -8.15 -27.14
N GLN A 119 -3.74 -9.39 -27.35
CA GLN A 119 -2.43 -9.85 -26.87
C GLN A 119 -1.25 -9.17 -27.56
N LYS A 120 -1.35 -8.85 -28.87
CA LYS A 120 -0.27 -8.12 -29.60
C LYS A 120 -0.01 -6.73 -29.01
N ARG A 121 -1.07 -6.00 -28.65
CA ARG A 121 -0.96 -4.67 -28.02
C ARG A 121 -0.46 -4.77 -26.58
N THR A 122 -0.85 -5.83 -25.88
CA THR A 122 -0.51 -6.03 -24.46
C THR A 122 0.99 -6.24 -24.25
N TRP A 123 1.67 -7.11 -25.02
CA TRP A 123 3.11 -7.31 -24.84
C TRP A 123 3.92 -6.04 -25.19
N GLN A 124 3.46 -5.28 -26.20
CA GLN A 124 4.08 -4.01 -26.59
C GLN A 124 3.96 -2.98 -25.47
N ILE A 125 2.77 -2.84 -24.85
CA ILE A 125 2.55 -1.95 -23.71
C ILE A 125 3.43 -2.37 -22.53
N LEU A 126 3.51 -3.66 -22.21
CA LEU A 126 4.34 -4.15 -21.10
C LEU A 126 5.81 -3.81 -21.29
N ILE A 127 6.35 -4.04 -22.50
CA ILE A 127 7.75 -3.68 -22.80
C ILE A 127 7.94 -2.16 -22.81
N MET A 128 7.02 -1.39 -23.40
CA MET A 128 7.12 0.07 -23.47
C MET A 128 7.06 0.71 -22.07
N VAL A 129 6.10 0.30 -21.24
CA VAL A 129 5.99 0.77 -19.85
C VAL A 129 7.18 0.29 -19.03
N GLY A 130 7.60 -0.97 -19.18
CA GLY A 130 8.77 -1.50 -18.49
C GLY A 130 10.06 -0.74 -18.82
N PHE A 131 10.25 -0.38 -20.10
CA PHE A 131 11.37 0.43 -20.55
C PHE A 131 11.29 1.88 -20.04
N ALA A 132 10.09 2.48 -20.04
CA ALA A 132 9.90 3.80 -19.46
C ALA A 132 10.24 3.81 -17.95
N LEU A 133 9.80 2.80 -17.20
CA LEU A 133 10.14 2.64 -15.79
C LEU A 133 11.65 2.43 -15.59
N PHE A 134 12.31 1.66 -16.46
CA PHE A 134 13.76 1.51 -16.43
C PHE A 134 14.47 2.86 -16.56
N LEU A 135 14.09 3.69 -17.54
CA LEU A 135 14.69 5.02 -17.72
C LEU A 135 14.43 5.94 -16.52
N VAL A 136 13.20 5.95 -16.01
CA VAL A 136 12.83 6.73 -14.81
C VAL A 136 13.63 6.26 -13.59
N ALA A 137 13.78 4.96 -13.40
CA ALA A 137 14.56 4.40 -12.31
C ALA A 137 16.05 4.76 -12.41
N THR A 138 16.65 4.65 -13.59
CA THR A 138 18.02 5.08 -13.83
C THR A 138 18.20 6.57 -13.51
N TRP A 139 17.26 7.41 -13.91
CA TRP A 139 17.28 8.83 -13.54
C TRP A 139 17.22 9.05 -12.04
N ILE A 140 16.30 8.38 -11.33
CA ILE A 140 16.15 8.47 -9.87
C ILE A 140 17.46 8.08 -9.17
N ILE A 141 18.06 6.94 -9.55
CA ILE A 141 19.28 6.42 -8.93
C ILE A 141 20.46 7.36 -9.17
N LEU A 142 20.58 7.94 -10.36
CA LEU A 142 21.67 8.86 -10.69
C LEU A 142 21.46 10.27 -10.13
N ASN A 143 20.22 10.67 -9.85
CA ASN A 143 19.86 12.03 -9.41
C ASN A 143 18.85 12.02 -8.26
N PRO A 144 19.16 11.38 -7.11
CA PRO A 144 18.16 11.11 -6.07
C PRO A 144 17.64 12.40 -5.41
N LEU A 145 18.55 13.31 -5.01
CA LEU A 145 18.18 14.58 -4.37
C LEU A 145 17.42 15.52 -5.31
N LEU A 146 17.86 15.61 -6.56
CA LEU A 146 17.20 16.43 -7.57
C LEU A 146 15.79 15.90 -7.88
N THR A 147 15.64 14.57 -7.95
CA THR A 147 14.33 13.95 -8.16
C THR A 147 13.41 14.18 -6.97
N PHE A 148 13.90 14.01 -5.73
CA PHE A 148 13.13 14.29 -4.52
C PHE A 148 12.68 15.76 -4.47
N GLY A 149 13.61 16.69 -4.71
CA GLY A 149 13.30 18.12 -4.77
C GLY A 149 12.24 18.45 -5.84
N GLY A 150 12.32 17.82 -7.01
CA GLY A 150 11.31 17.97 -8.06
C GLY A 150 9.92 17.44 -7.66
N ILE A 151 9.86 16.28 -6.99
CA ILE A 151 8.61 15.71 -6.47
C ILE A 151 7.97 16.67 -5.47
N LEU A 152 8.75 17.19 -4.51
CA LEU A 152 8.22 18.08 -3.48
C LEU A 152 7.81 19.45 -4.03
N ARG A 153 8.56 20.01 -4.99
CA ARG A 153 8.26 21.34 -5.57
C ARG A 153 7.13 21.33 -6.59
N ILE A 154 6.90 20.21 -7.27
CA ILE A 154 5.96 20.15 -8.40
C ILE A 154 4.84 19.17 -8.11
N MET A 155 5.17 17.90 -7.88
CA MET A 155 4.14 16.86 -7.76
C MET A 155 3.26 17.05 -6.53
N VAL A 156 3.84 17.35 -5.37
CA VAL A 156 3.05 17.50 -4.14
C VAL A 156 2.07 18.69 -4.21
N PRO A 157 2.48 19.90 -4.61
CA PRO A 157 1.56 21.02 -4.83
C PRO A 157 0.42 20.67 -5.80
N LEU A 158 0.75 20.02 -6.93
CA LEU A 158 -0.25 19.58 -7.91
C LEU A 158 -1.23 18.55 -7.31
N LEU A 159 -0.74 17.59 -6.52
CA LEU A 159 -1.59 16.61 -5.84
C LEU A 159 -2.54 17.27 -4.84
N ILE A 160 -2.06 18.25 -4.08
CA ILE A 160 -2.90 19.05 -3.16
C ILE A 160 -3.97 19.80 -3.95
N MET A 161 -3.62 20.41 -5.09
CA MET A 161 -4.60 21.06 -5.97
C MET A 161 -5.66 20.10 -6.50
N VAL A 162 -5.24 18.94 -7.03
CA VAL A 162 -6.16 17.91 -7.53
C VAL A 162 -7.09 17.42 -6.42
N LEU A 163 -6.57 17.21 -5.20
CA LEU A 163 -7.38 16.84 -4.05
C LEU A 163 -8.41 17.93 -3.71
N GLY A 164 -8.00 19.20 -3.74
CA GLY A 164 -8.90 20.35 -3.57
C GLY A 164 -10.03 20.37 -4.60
N ILE A 165 -9.73 20.08 -5.86
CA ILE A 165 -10.74 19.97 -6.93
C ILE A 165 -11.71 18.81 -6.64
N ILE A 166 -11.19 17.63 -6.27
CA ILE A 166 -12.01 16.45 -5.96
C ILE A 166 -12.95 16.73 -4.78
N ILE A 167 -12.45 17.36 -3.72
CA ILE A 167 -13.26 17.71 -2.54
C ILE A 167 -14.30 18.78 -2.91
N SER A 168 -13.90 19.81 -3.68
CA SER A 168 -14.82 20.87 -4.13
C SER A 168 -15.96 20.31 -4.96
N ARG A 169 -15.68 19.32 -5.82
CA ARG A 169 -16.69 18.66 -6.66
C ARG A 169 -17.78 18.00 -5.83
N LYS A 170 -17.47 17.46 -4.64
CA LYS A 170 -18.48 16.89 -3.73
C LYS A 170 -19.43 17.95 -3.15
N GLY A 171 -19.03 19.23 -3.19
CA GLY A 171 -19.87 20.36 -2.79
C GLY A 171 -20.86 20.82 -3.86
N ILE A 172 -20.74 20.35 -5.09
CA ILE A 172 -21.54 20.76 -6.25
C ILE A 172 -22.48 19.61 -6.64
N SER A 173 -23.71 19.93 -7.05
CA SER A 173 -24.65 18.95 -7.59
C SER A 173 -24.05 18.23 -8.81
N PRO A 174 -24.36 16.95 -9.05
CA PRO A 174 -23.88 16.22 -10.23
C PRO A 174 -24.16 16.95 -11.57
N ASP A 175 -25.29 17.67 -11.63
CA ASP A 175 -25.73 18.40 -12.83
C ASP A 175 -25.18 19.84 -12.88
N PHE A 176 -24.28 20.21 -11.96
CA PHE A 176 -23.67 21.55 -11.82
C PHE A 176 -24.67 22.71 -11.65
N THR A 177 -25.93 22.41 -11.32
CA THR A 177 -27.01 23.39 -11.18
C THR A 177 -27.09 24.05 -9.79
N GLY A 178 -26.41 23.51 -8.77
CA GLY A 178 -26.45 24.09 -7.42
C GLY A 178 -25.36 23.59 -6.47
N ILE A 179 -25.20 24.31 -5.36
CA ILE A 179 -24.27 23.95 -4.27
C ILE A 179 -25.01 23.01 -3.31
N VAL A 180 -24.56 21.76 -3.22
CA VAL A 180 -25.10 20.73 -2.32
C VAL A 180 -24.48 20.82 -0.92
N SER A 181 -23.20 21.14 -0.83
CA SER A 181 -22.49 21.30 0.44
C SER A 181 -21.50 22.45 0.38
N ARG A 182 -21.88 23.57 1.01
CA ARG A 182 -21.02 24.76 1.13
C ARG A 182 -19.73 24.46 1.90
N GLY A 183 -19.79 23.59 2.92
CA GLY A 183 -18.63 23.20 3.71
C GLY A 183 -17.60 22.42 2.89
N SER A 184 -18.04 21.42 2.12
CA SER A 184 -17.15 20.65 1.25
C SER A 184 -16.58 21.51 0.12
N MET A 185 -17.38 22.42 -0.43
CA MET A 185 -16.91 23.38 -1.43
C MET A 185 -15.83 24.30 -0.85
N PHE A 186 -16.06 24.88 0.33
CA PHE A 186 -15.08 25.75 1.00
C PHE A 186 -13.78 25.02 1.31
N ILE A 187 -13.85 23.84 1.95
CA ILE A 187 -12.66 23.03 2.27
C ILE A 187 -11.89 22.70 1.00
N GLY A 188 -12.59 22.28 -0.07
CA GLY A 188 -11.94 21.95 -1.33
C GLY A 188 -11.22 23.13 -1.96
N VAL A 189 -11.84 24.32 -1.96
CA VAL A 189 -11.22 25.55 -2.46
C VAL A 189 -10.02 25.94 -1.59
N SER A 190 -10.15 25.87 -0.26
CA SER A 190 -9.03 26.15 0.65
C SER A 190 -7.85 25.21 0.42
N VAL A 191 -8.09 23.91 0.25
CA VAL A 191 -7.06 22.92 -0.08
C VAL A 191 -6.42 23.24 -1.43
N PHE A 192 -7.22 23.59 -2.45
CA PHE A 192 -6.69 23.99 -3.75
C PHE A 192 -5.76 25.21 -3.66
N LEU A 193 -6.18 26.25 -2.94
CA LEU A 193 -5.37 27.44 -2.70
C LEU A 193 -4.10 27.12 -1.91
N MET A 194 -4.18 26.21 -0.94
CA MET A 194 -2.99 25.73 -0.20
C MET A 194 -1.99 25.05 -1.14
N GLY A 195 -2.49 24.31 -2.15
CA GLY A 195 -1.65 23.76 -3.23
C GLY A 195 -0.93 24.86 -4.02
N ILE A 196 -1.61 25.95 -4.38
CA ILE A 196 -0.96 27.10 -5.04
C ILE A 196 0.11 27.73 -4.15
N VAL A 197 -0.22 28.00 -2.88
CA VAL A 197 0.72 28.59 -1.92
C VAL A 197 1.94 27.69 -1.73
N SER A 198 1.77 26.36 -1.76
CA SER A 198 2.86 25.42 -1.56
C SER A 198 3.96 25.47 -2.64
N PHE A 199 3.70 25.99 -3.85
CA PHE A 199 4.75 26.24 -4.84
C PHE A 199 5.76 27.30 -4.40
N TYR A 200 5.36 28.19 -3.49
CA TYR A 200 6.20 29.29 -3.00
C TYR A 200 6.89 28.95 -1.68
N LEU A 201 6.62 27.77 -1.10
CA LEU A 201 7.28 27.33 0.12
C LEU A 201 8.77 27.00 -0.19
N PRO A 202 9.73 27.48 0.62
CA PRO A 202 11.11 27.04 0.50
C PRO A 202 11.22 25.51 0.57
N LEU A 203 11.96 24.92 -0.37
CA LEU A 203 12.13 23.46 -0.43
C LEU A 203 12.67 22.90 0.88
N ASP A 204 13.60 23.59 1.52
CA ASP A 204 14.24 23.14 2.75
C ASP A 204 13.21 22.94 3.88
N ILE A 205 12.20 23.81 3.96
CA ILE A 205 11.10 23.68 4.92
C ILE A 205 10.26 22.44 4.57
N PHE A 206 9.95 22.23 3.28
CA PHE A 206 9.18 21.06 2.86
C PHE A 206 9.92 19.76 3.18
N VAL A 207 11.21 19.70 2.88
CA VAL A 207 12.10 18.56 3.18
C VAL A 207 12.14 18.31 4.68
N GLN A 208 12.37 19.33 5.50
CA GLN A 208 12.43 19.21 6.95
C GLN A 208 11.10 18.69 7.54
N ILE A 209 9.96 19.18 7.07
CA ILE A 209 8.64 18.71 7.53
C ILE A 209 8.47 17.22 7.20
N VAL A 210 8.76 16.82 5.96
CA VAL A 210 8.64 15.42 5.53
C VAL A 210 9.56 14.51 6.34
N LEU A 211 10.83 14.91 6.52
CA LEU A 211 11.80 14.13 7.30
C LEU A 211 11.44 14.06 8.78
N LEU A 212 10.88 15.14 9.36
CA LEU A 212 10.41 15.13 10.74
C LEU A 212 9.24 14.15 10.93
N VAL A 213 8.28 14.14 10.00
CA VAL A 213 7.16 13.19 10.01
C VAL A 213 7.67 11.75 9.88
N LEU A 214 8.60 11.49 8.97
CA LEU A 214 9.21 10.16 8.78
C LEU A 214 10.01 9.72 10.02
N SER A 215 10.79 10.62 10.62
CA SER A 215 11.57 10.34 11.83
C SER A 215 10.64 10.05 13.01
N PHE A 216 9.60 10.86 13.21
CA PHE A 216 8.60 10.64 14.26
C PHE A 216 7.90 9.28 14.10
N TRP A 217 7.53 8.92 12.88
CA TRP A 217 6.97 7.60 12.58
C TRP A 217 7.93 6.46 12.92
N ALA A 218 9.20 6.60 12.51
CA ALA A 218 10.23 5.59 12.75
C ALA A 218 10.53 5.43 14.25
N PHE A 219 10.55 6.54 15.01
CA PHE A 219 10.62 6.50 16.48
C PHE A 219 9.41 5.80 17.10
N GLY A 220 8.19 6.11 16.65
CA GLY A 220 6.99 5.43 17.11
C GLY A 220 7.05 3.92 16.86
N SER A 221 7.50 3.53 15.65
CA SER A 221 7.62 2.11 15.26
C SER A 221 8.66 1.39 16.13
N ALA A 222 9.78 2.07 16.42
CA ALA A 222 10.82 1.56 17.30
C ALA A 222 10.34 1.38 18.75
N TRP A 223 9.75 2.44 19.31
CA TRP A 223 9.16 2.42 20.65
C TRP A 223 8.18 1.27 20.81
N MET A 224 7.27 1.14 19.85
CA MET A 224 6.25 0.12 19.91
C MET A 224 6.84 -1.29 19.81
N SER A 225 7.78 -1.51 18.89
CA SER A 225 8.50 -2.77 18.75
C SER A 225 9.24 -3.15 20.04
N PHE A 226 9.98 -2.22 20.66
CA PHE A 226 10.68 -2.49 21.92
C PHE A 226 9.74 -2.72 23.09
N SER A 227 8.63 -1.98 23.17
CA SER A 227 7.64 -2.15 24.23
C SER A 227 7.04 -3.55 24.25
N GLN A 228 6.97 -4.22 23.09
CA GLN A 228 6.48 -5.59 22.97
C GLN A 228 7.56 -6.61 23.30
N VAL A 229 8.77 -6.41 22.77
CA VAL A 229 9.93 -7.25 23.12
C VAL A 229 10.14 -7.26 24.63
N ALA A 230 9.95 -6.12 25.30
CA ALA A 230 10.05 -5.99 26.75
C ALA A 230 9.00 -6.80 27.54
N ARG A 231 7.85 -7.15 26.92
CA ARG A 231 6.80 -7.99 27.52
C ARG A 231 7.10 -9.49 27.46
N GLY A 232 8.21 -9.88 26.82
CA GLY A 232 8.69 -11.26 26.77
C GLY A 232 8.35 -12.01 25.49
N LYS A 233 9.03 -13.14 25.28
CA LYS A 233 9.02 -13.92 24.03
C LYS A 233 7.63 -14.39 23.60
N ASP A 234 6.79 -14.75 24.56
CA ASP A 234 5.45 -15.31 24.31
C ASP A 234 4.40 -14.25 23.96
N SER A 235 4.76 -12.97 24.10
CA SER A 235 3.86 -11.83 23.83
C SER A 235 4.00 -11.25 22.40
N VAL A 236 4.87 -11.86 21.57
CA VAL A 236 5.23 -11.40 20.22
C VAL A 236 4.90 -12.50 19.18
N PRO A 237 3.67 -12.52 18.62
CA PRO A 237 3.22 -13.57 17.69
C PRO A 237 4.03 -13.59 16.38
N GLU A 238 4.56 -12.45 15.94
CA GLU A 238 5.41 -12.33 14.74
C GLU A 238 6.83 -12.91 14.92
N GLY A 239 7.18 -13.29 16.15
CA GLY A 239 8.51 -13.73 16.55
C GLY A 239 9.33 -12.61 17.20
N PHE A 240 9.83 -12.90 18.41
CA PHE A 240 10.64 -11.98 19.22
C PHE A 240 11.78 -11.32 18.43
N TYR A 241 12.58 -12.10 17.70
CA TYR A 241 13.72 -11.59 16.94
C TYR A 241 13.30 -10.66 15.80
N ARG A 242 12.23 -11.00 15.09
CA ARG A 242 11.72 -10.16 13.99
C ARG A 242 11.33 -8.79 14.53
N ARG A 243 10.56 -8.74 15.62
CA ARG A 243 10.12 -7.49 16.24
C ARG A 243 11.29 -6.68 16.81
N LEU A 244 12.25 -7.33 17.45
CA LEU A 244 13.46 -6.69 17.96
C LEU A 244 14.25 -6.02 16.83
N MET A 245 14.48 -6.73 15.73
CA MET A 245 15.20 -6.17 14.57
C MET A 245 14.43 -5.02 13.93
N THR A 246 13.10 -5.12 13.78
CA THR A 246 12.26 -4.00 13.33
C THR A 246 12.44 -2.76 14.21
N GLY A 247 12.47 -2.95 15.53
CA GLY A 247 12.69 -1.87 16.49
C GLY A 247 14.04 -1.21 16.33
N ILE A 248 15.12 -2.00 16.25
CA ILE A 248 16.49 -1.52 16.06
C ILE A 248 16.62 -0.74 14.75
N PHE A 249 16.16 -1.31 13.64
CA PHE A 249 16.26 -0.64 12.34
C PHE A 249 15.41 0.62 12.25
N SER A 250 14.22 0.62 12.87
CA SER A 250 13.37 1.80 12.92
C SER A 250 14.00 2.92 13.77
N LEU A 251 14.63 2.59 14.89
CA LEU A 251 15.37 3.57 15.70
C LEU A 251 16.56 4.13 14.93
N LEU A 252 17.36 3.26 14.31
CA LEU A 252 18.50 3.65 13.51
C LEU A 252 18.07 4.57 12.36
N LEU A 253 17.00 4.21 11.65
CA LEU A 253 16.42 5.02 10.59
C LEU A 253 16.02 6.41 11.10
N ALA A 254 15.31 6.47 12.24
CA ALA A 254 14.87 7.74 12.82
C ALA A 254 16.05 8.65 13.18
N LEU A 255 17.11 8.09 13.79
CA LEU A 255 18.32 8.81 14.15
C LEU A 255 19.11 9.27 12.92
N LEU A 256 19.29 8.42 11.92
CA LEU A 256 20.01 8.78 10.70
C LEU A 256 19.28 9.89 9.92
N ILE A 257 17.93 9.87 9.89
CA ILE A 257 17.15 10.95 9.27
C ILE A 257 17.44 12.31 9.92
N LEU A 258 17.61 12.35 11.24
CA LEU A 258 17.89 13.59 11.96
C LEU A 258 19.36 14.03 11.87
N LEU A 259 20.30 13.07 11.85
CA LEU A 259 21.74 13.35 11.88
C LEU A 259 22.30 13.67 10.49
N ILE A 260 21.85 12.96 9.46
CA ILE A 260 22.36 13.08 8.08
C ILE A 260 21.19 13.09 7.06
N PRO A 261 20.30 14.10 7.12
CA PRO A 261 19.05 14.14 6.36
C PRO A 261 19.26 13.99 4.85
N ASP A 262 20.25 14.66 4.26
CA ASP A 262 20.51 14.60 2.82
C ASP A 262 20.92 13.20 2.37
N ALA A 263 21.82 12.55 3.12
CA ALA A 263 22.24 11.18 2.83
C ALA A 263 21.07 10.19 2.96
N MET A 264 20.17 10.43 3.93
CA MET A 264 18.98 9.59 4.10
C MET A 264 17.95 9.80 3.00
N VAL A 265 17.72 11.03 2.55
CA VAL A 265 16.88 11.29 1.36
C VAL A 265 17.48 10.59 0.15
N ALA A 266 18.79 10.72 -0.06
CA ALA A 266 19.48 10.06 -1.17
C ALA A 266 19.27 8.54 -1.13
N LEU A 267 19.55 7.91 0.02
CA LEU A 267 19.38 6.47 0.22
C LEU A 267 17.94 6.01 -0.03
N LEU A 268 16.94 6.72 0.53
CA LEU A 268 15.52 6.37 0.35
C LEU A 268 15.09 6.48 -1.12
N MET A 269 15.59 7.50 -1.82
CA MET A 269 15.32 7.68 -3.25
C MET A 269 16.03 6.64 -4.11
N GLU A 270 17.25 6.24 -3.77
CA GLU A 270 17.95 5.15 -4.43
C GLU A 270 17.21 3.82 -4.25
N ILE A 271 16.76 3.51 -3.03
CA ILE A 271 15.91 2.34 -2.75
C ILE A 271 14.64 2.41 -3.60
N PHE A 272 13.94 3.56 -3.63
CA PHE A 272 12.77 3.74 -4.48
C PHE A 272 13.09 3.52 -5.97
N GLY A 273 14.21 4.08 -6.46
CA GLY A 273 14.70 3.88 -7.82
C GLY A 273 14.95 2.42 -8.15
N ILE A 274 15.59 1.66 -7.24
CA ILE A 274 15.80 0.22 -7.38
C ILE A 274 14.46 -0.53 -7.47
N LEU A 275 13.48 -0.18 -6.65
CA LEU A 275 12.15 -0.80 -6.70
C LEU A 275 11.44 -0.54 -8.04
N VAL A 276 11.52 0.69 -8.54
CA VAL A 276 10.98 1.06 -9.86
C VAL A 276 11.72 0.32 -10.98
N LEU A 277 13.05 0.17 -10.87
CA LEU A 277 13.87 -0.58 -11.81
C LEU A 277 13.44 -2.04 -11.90
N LEU A 278 13.29 -2.69 -10.74
CA LEU A 278 12.85 -4.07 -10.63
C LEU A 278 11.46 -4.27 -11.23
N LEU A 279 10.52 -3.35 -10.96
CA LEU A 279 9.20 -3.36 -11.60
C LEU A 279 9.30 -3.26 -13.12
N GLY A 280 10.14 -2.36 -13.64
CA GLY A 280 10.39 -2.22 -15.07
C GLY A 280 10.91 -3.51 -15.71
N ILE A 281 11.89 -4.17 -15.06
CA ILE A 281 12.42 -5.47 -15.48
C ILE A 281 11.33 -6.54 -15.52
N VAL A 282 10.49 -6.62 -14.48
CA VAL A 282 9.39 -7.61 -14.42
C VAL A 282 8.38 -7.39 -15.54
N LEU A 283 8.01 -6.13 -15.85
CA LEU A 283 7.10 -5.83 -16.94
C LEU A 283 7.70 -6.18 -18.31
N CYS A 284 8.97 -5.84 -18.55
CA CYS A 284 9.67 -6.22 -19.78
C CYS A 284 9.77 -7.74 -19.94
N ALA A 285 10.11 -8.46 -18.88
CA ALA A 285 10.17 -9.92 -18.87
C ALA A 285 8.78 -10.55 -19.13
N GLY A 286 7.73 -10.00 -18.52
CA GLY A 286 6.34 -10.42 -18.75
C GLY A 286 5.90 -10.20 -20.21
N GLY A 287 6.19 -9.04 -20.77
CA GLY A 287 5.93 -8.73 -22.18
C GLY A 287 6.71 -9.65 -23.13
N TRP A 288 7.99 -9.89 -22.86
CA TRP A 288 8.80 -10.82 -23.66
C TRP A 288 8.26 -12.25 -23.63
N ARG A 289 7.91 -12.76 -22.44
CA ARG A 289 7.31 -14.10 -22.30
C ARG A 289 6.01 -14.23 -23.08
N LEU A 290 5.14 -13.20 -23.04
CA LEU A 290 3.89 -13.18 -23.80
C LEU A 290 4.17 -13.23 -25.31
N ARG A 291 5.14 -12.45 -25.80
CA ARG A 291 5.55 -12.48 -27.21
C ARG A 291 6.04 -13.87 -27.64
N VAL A 292 6.84 -14.54 -26.81
CA VAL A 292 7.32 -15.90 -27.11
C VAL A 292 6.16 -16.88 -27.21
N LYS A 293 5.24 -16.89 -26.22
CA LYS A 293 4.05 -17.77 -26.24
C LYS A 293 3.21 -17.59 -27.51
N MET A 294 2.92 -16.35 -27.89
CA MET A 294 2.17 -16.05 -29.11
C MET A 294 2.84 -16.60 -30.38
N ASN A 295 4.17 -16.55 -30.46
CA ASN A 295 4.90 -17.07 -31.62
C ASN A 295 4.92 -18.61 -31.66
N THR A 296 4.82 -19.27 -30.51
CA THR A 296 4.73 -20.74 -30.42
C THR A 296 3.34 -21.23 -30.81
N GLU A 297 2.29 -20.62 -30.28
CA GLU A 297 0.88 -20.96 -30.60
C GLU A 297 0.52 -20.66 -32.07
N ALA A 298 1.18 -19.69 -32.72
CA ALA A 298 0.98 -19.41 -34.14
C ALA A 298 1.66 -20.40 -35.10
N ARG A 299 2.46 -21.35 -34.57
CA ARG A 299 3.20 -22.36 -35.34
C ARG A 299 2.60 -23.77 -35.22
N GLU A 300 1.63 -23.96 -34.33
CA GLU A 300 0.81 -25.17 -34.21
C GLU A 300 -0.49 -25.02 -35.03
#